data_AF-A0A0E2D1X0-F1
#
_entry.id   AF-A0A0E2D1X0-F1
#
_cell.length_a   1.000
_cell.length_b   1.000
_cell.length_c   1.000
_cell.angle_alpha   90.00
_cell.angle_beta   90.00
_cell.angle_gamma   90.00
#
_symmetry.space_group_name_H-M   'P 1'
#
loop_
_entity.id
_entity.type
_entity.pdbx_description
1 polymer ?
#
loop_
_entity_poly.entity_id
_entity_poly.type
_entity_poly.pdbx_seq_one_letter_code
_entity_poly.pdbx_strand_id
1 'polypeptide(L)'
;MDILLLDDGQKIESALVESSVGTDSLLVPDVYWNRLNAQEKKALRGKLPFLLRKYSKQIASMKRLHDRAGKIKYNRGVGKMKKFSIRVHTGIWATLGVLAAAHGVSRCYLFNYMLWLEDLGGKEDFFVKSLNPGVPSFHWTYKMIWKINRRQNLISRELQFEPNPMTNKYPYDLTS
;
A
#
# COMPACT_ATOMS: atom_id res chain seq x y z
N MET A 1 31.04 -4.65 -36.21
CA MET A 1 29.75 -4.14 -35.71
C MET A 1 29.67 -4.66 -34.29
N ASP A 2 30.07 -3.85 -33.32
CA ASP A 2 30.19 -4.31 -31.94
C ASP A 2 28.81 -4.28 -31.30
N ILE A 3 28.28 -5.47 -31.01
CA ILE A 3 27.02 -5.63 -30.29
C ILE A 3 27.33 -5.33 -28.82
N LEU A 4 26.84 -4.19 -28.33
CA LEU A 4 26.76 -3.90 -26.91
C LEU A 4 25.83 -4.94 -26.26
N LEU A 5 26.43 -5.98 -25.68
CA LEU A 5 25.75 -6.94 -24.82
C LEU A 5 25.47 -6.25 -23.49
N LEU A 6 24.29 -5.65 -23.39
CA LEU A 6 23.77 -5.12 -22.15
C LEU A 6 23.07 -6.27 -21.42
N ASP A 7 23.43 -6.50 -20.16
CA ASP A 7 22.74 -7.43 -19.26
C ASP A 7 21.33 -6.89 -18.96
N ASP A 8 20.34 -7.40 -19.68
CA ASP A 8 18.94 -6.99 -19.60
C ASP A 8 18.13 -7.78 -18.56
N GLY A 9 18.78 -8.72 -17.85
CA GLY A 9 18.15 -9.67 -16.93
C GLY A 9 18.35 -9.40 -15.44
N GLN A 10 19.01 -8.30 -15.05
CA GLN A 10 19.33 -8.03 -13.65
C GLN A 10 18.06 -7.96 -12.77
N LYS A 11 17.92 -8.92 -11.86
CA LYS A 11 16.80 -9.04 -10.93
C LYS A 11 17.31 -9.25 -9.51
N ILE A 12 16.77 -8.49 -8.57
CA ILE A 12 16.99 -8.68 -7.14
C ILE A 12 15.72 -9.31 -6.56
N GLU A 13 15.88 -10.40 -5.81
CA GLU A 13 14.79 -11.13 -5.18
C GLU A 13 15.02 -11.28 -3.68
N SER A 14 13.94 -11.28 -2.91
CA SER A 14 13.97 -11.47 -1.46
C SER A 14 12.69 -12.16 -1.03
N ALA A 15 12.76 -12.94 0.05
CA ALA A 15 11.58 -13.60 0.60
C ALA A 15 10.61 -12.56 1.18
N LEU A 16 9.29 -12.79 1.03
CA LEU A 16 8.28 -11.94 1.67
C LEU A 16 8.29 -12.09 3.20
N VAL A 17 8.69 -13.26 3.69
CA VAL A 17 8.89 -13.57 5.11
C VAL A 17 10.36 -13.93 5.30
N GLU A 18 11.10 -13.03 5.92
CA GLU A 18 12.50 -13.25 6.25
C GLU A 18 12.63 -13.85 7.66
N SER A 19 13.79 -14.44 7.94
CA SER A 19 14.12 -15.03 9.25
C SER A 19 14.17 -14.00 10.38
N SER A 20 14.34 -12.72 10.04
CA SER A 20 14.30 -11.61 10.99
C SER A 20 13.32 -10.53 10.54
N VAL A 21 12.70 -9.86 11.51
CA VAL A 21 11.78 -8.76 11.25
C VAL A 21 12.57 -7.45 11.22
N GLY A 22 12.59 -6.79 10.06
CA GLY A 22 13.23 -5.50 9.87
C GLY A 22 12.62 -4.38 10.71
N THR A 23 13.39 -3.31 10.91
CA THR A 23 12.91 -2.07 11.55
C THR A 23 12.75 -0.97 10.51
N ASP A 24 11.52 -0.50 10.35
CA ASP A 24 11.17 0.61 9.46
C ASP A 24 10.65 1.80 10.25
N SER A 25 10.43 2.92 9.56
CA SER A 25 9.92 4.15 10.18
C SER A 25 8.71 4.70 9.44
N LEU A 26 7.71 5.12 10.22
CA LEU A 26 6.56 5.86 9.75
C LEU A 26 6.48 7.22 10.44
N LEU A 27 5.75 8.12 9.79
CA LEU A 27 5.48 9.46 10.28
C LEU A 27 3.96 9.62 10.47
N VAL A 28 3.55 10.21 11.59
CA VAL A 28 2.18 10.69 11.85
C VAL A 28 2.21 12.15 12.28
N PRO A 29 1.15 12.94 12.07
CA PRO A 29 1.07 14.30 12.63
C PRO A 29 1.23 14.30 14.15
N ASP A 30 1.97 15.27 14.71
CA ASP A 30 2.14 15.43 16.16
C ASP A 30 0.78 15.58 16.86
N VAL A 31 -0.18 16.25 16.21
CA VAL A 31 -1.55 16.40 16.73
C VAL A 31 -2.22 15.05 16.94
N TYR A 32 -2.05 14.10 16.00
CA TYR A 32 -2.56 12.74 16.15
C TYR A 32 -1.78 12.00 17.25
N TRP A 33 -0.44 12.07 17.22
CA TRP A 33 0.42 11.40 18.20
C TRP A 33 0.14 11.83 19.65
N ASN A 34 -0.10 13.12 19.87
CA ASN A 34 -0.29 13.67 21.21
C ASN A 34 -1.65 13.32 21.82
N ARG A 35 -2.65 12.98 20.99
CA ARG A 35 -3.95 12.49 21.46
C ARG A 35 -3.88 11.06 22.01
N LEU A 36 -2.90 10.28 21.56
CA LEU A 36 -2.76 8.88 21.97
C LEU A 36 -2.15 8.75 23.36
N ASN A 37 -2.71 7.88 24.18
CA ASN A 37 -2.12 7.43 25.44
C ASN A 37 -0.94 6.47 25.20
N ALA A 38 -0.24 6.06 26.27
CA ALA A 38 0.94 5.22 26.16
C ALA A 38 0.65 3.84 25.53
N GLN A 39 -0.49 3.23 25.86
CA GLN A 39 -0.91 1.95 25.34
C GLN A 39 -1.28 2.04 23.85
N GLU A 40 -1.97 3.10 23.44
CA GLU A 40 -2.31 3.36 22.04
C GLU A 40 -1.08 3.65 21.19
N LYS A 41 -0.09 4.40 21.72
CA LYS A 41 1.20 4.62 21.06
C LYS A 41 1.95 3.31 20.84
N LYS A 42 1.88 2.38 21.79
CA LYS A 42 2.46 1.03 21.67
C LYS A 42 1.70 0.22 20.61
N ALA A 43 0.37 0.25 20.64
CA ALA A 43 -0.48 -0.47 19.68
C ALA A 43 -0.31 0.05 18.24
N LEU A 44 -0.12 1.37 18.06
CA LEU A 44 0.09 1.99 16.76
C LEU A 44 1.27 1.37 16.00
N ARG A 45 2.33 0.98 16.72
CA ARG A 45 3.54 0.37 16.13
C ARG A 45 3.26 -1.00 15.48
N GLY A 46 2.20 -1.69 15.90
CA GLY A 46 1.74 -2.96 15.33
C GLY A 46 0.49 -2.83 14.46
N LYS A 47 0.00 -1.61 14.19
CA LYS A 47 -1.30 -1.39 13.52
C LYS A 47 -1.23 -1.57 11.99
N LEU A 48 -0.05 -1.45 11.38
CA LEU A 48 0.10 -1.49 9.92
C LEU A 48 -0.45 -2.78 9.26
N PRO A 49 -0.10 -4.00 9.72
CA PRO A 49 -0.67 -5.23 9.15
C PRO A 49 -2.21 -5.28 9.24
N PHE A 50 -2.78 -4.80 10.34
CA PHE A 50 -4.23 -4.75 10.52
C PHE A 50 -4.90 -3.80 9.53
N LEU A 51 -4.36 -2.58 9.38
CA LEU A 51 -4.88 -1.59 8.44
C LEU A 51 -4.81 -2.10 6.99
N LEU A 52 -3.68 -2.70 6.60
CA LEU A 52 -3.53 -3.25 5.26
C LEU A 52 -4.49 -4.43 5.02
N ARG A 53 -4.68 -5.30 6.01
CA ARG A 53 -5.65 -6.40 5.92
C ARG A 53 -7.08 -5.88 5.71
N LYS A 54 -7.43 -4.78 6.36
CA LYS A 54 -8.77 -4.19 6.28
C LYS A 54 -8.99 -3.40 4.99
N TYR A 55 -8.02 -2.57 4.60
CA TYR A 55 -8.22 -1.53 3.57
C TYR A 55 -7.51 -1.78 2.24
N SER A 56 -6.61 -2.78 2.13
CA SER A 56 -5.80 -2.96 0.91
C SER A 56 -6.63 -3.13 -0.37
N LYS A 57 -7.69 -3.94 -0.33
CA LYS A 57 -8.60 -4.14 -1.48
C LYS A 57 -9.33 -2.86 -1.87
N GLN A 58 -9.85 -2.14 -0.89
CA GLN A 58 -10.53 -0.87 -1.13
C GLN A 58 -9.56 0.15 -1.73
N ILE A 59 -8.33 0.23 -1.19
CA ILE A 59 -7.28 1.09 -1.74
C ILE A 59 -6.99 0.67 -3.19
N ALA A 60 -6.80 -0.63 -3.45
CA ALA A 60 -6.51 -1.14 -4.78
C ALA A 60 -7.62 -0.86 -5.81
N SER A 61 -8.88 -0.74 -5.39
CA SER A 61 -10.04 -0.51 -6.27
C SER A 61 -10.48 0.94 -6.38
N MET A 62 -10.10 1.82 -5.44
CA MET A 62 -10.52 3.22 -5.46
C MET A 62 -9.74 4.09 -6.45
N LYS A 63 -10.27 5.30 -6.72
CA LYS A 63 -9.53 6.33 -7.45
C LYS A 63 -8.21 6.68 -6.74
N ARG A 64 -7.20 7.07 -7.51
CA ARG A 64 -5.88 7.42 -6.95
C ARG A 64 -5.98 8.60 -5.99
N LEU A 65 -5.19 8.54 -4.92
CA LEU A 65 -5.11 9.61 -3.91
C LEU A 65 -4.34 10.84 -4.43
N HIS A 66 -3.57 10.66 -5.50
CA HIS A 66 -2.90 11.69 -6.26
C HIS A 66 -2.98 11.37 -7.75
N ASP A 67 -3.29 12.39 -8.54
CA ASP A 67 -3.54 12.32 -9.98
C ASP A 67 -2.27 12.49 -10.84
N ARG A 68 -1.17 12.98 -10.27
CA ARG A 68 0.08 13.21 -11.00
C ARG A 68 1.00 11.99 -10.98
N ALA A 69 1.02 11.22 -12.06
CA ALA A 69 1.87 10.02 -12.21
C ALA A 69 3.38 10.28 -12.04
N GLY A 70 3.84 11.51 -12.31
CA GLY A 70 5.25 11.90 -12.16
C GLY A 70 5.64 12.46 -10.80
N LYS A 71 4.72 12.54 -9.83
CA LYS A 71 4.96 13.17 -8.53
C LYS A 71 4.43 12.32 -7.38
N ILE A 72 5.07 12.45 -6.23
CA ILE A 72 4.65 11.81 -4.99
C ILE A 72 3.99 12.86 -4.09
N LYS A 73 2.77 12.58 -3.61
CA LYS A 73 2.09 13.36 -2.59
C LYS A 73 2.57 12.94 -1.20
N TYR A 74 2.92 13.94 -0.39
CA TYR A 74 3.33 13.79 1.00
C TYR A 74 2.31 14.43 1.93
N ASN A 75 2.38 14.13 3.22
CA ASN A 75 1.56 14.77 4.24
C ASN A 75 1.99 16.24 4.40
N ARG A 76 1.45 17.13 3.56
CA ARG A 76 1.67 18.58 3.63
C ARG A 76 0.51 19.25 4.38
N GLY A 77 0.80 20.37 5.05
CA GLY A 77 -0.22 21.14 5.77
C GLY A 77 -0.72 20.51 7.08
N VAL A 78 -0.08 19.44 7.55
CA VAL A 78 -0.46 18.72 8.79
C VAL A 78 0.38 19.13 10.02
N GLY A 79 1.22 20.16 9.87
CA GLY A 79 2.12 20.63 10.91
C GLY A 79 3.33 19.71 11.12
N LYS A 80 3.84 19.68 12.36
CA LYS A 80 5.00 18.86 12.74
C LYS A 80 4.64 17.38 12.72
N MET A 81 5.59 16.55 12.28
CA MET A 81 5.42 15.11 12.17
C MET A 81 6.23 14.38 13.22
N LYS A 82 5.61 13.39 13.88
CA LYS A 82 6.28 12.44 14.76
C LYS A 82 6.77 11.23 13.98
N LYS A 83 8.09 11.00 14.01
CA LYS A 83 8.69 9.73 13.60
C LYS A 83 8.57 8.70 14.71
N PHE A 84 8.19 7.48 14.33
CA PHE A 84 8.26 6.30 15.19
C PHE A 84 8.69 5.08 14.39
N SER A 85 9.34 4.15 15.07
CA SER A 85 9.80 2.89 14.47
C SER A 85 8.74 1.81 14.58
N ILE A 86 8.65 0.98 13.54
CA ILE A 86 7.81 -0.22 13.48
C ILE A 86 8.68 -1.42 13.19
N ARG A 87 8.24 -2.60 13.64
CA ARG A 87 8.81 -3.89 13.23
C ARG A 87 7.79 -4.60 12.39
N VAL A 88 8.13 -4.87 11.13
CA VAL A 88 7.18 -5.40 10.15
C VAL A 88 7.88 -6.34 9.16
N HIS A 89 7.18 -7.39 8.73
CA HIS A 89 7.69 -8.30 7.70
C HIS A 89 7.80 -7.61 6.34
N THR A 90 8.79 -8.03 5.55
CA THR A 90 9.09 -7.51 4.21
C THR A 90 7.87 -7.47 3.32
N GLY A 91 7.04 -8.52 3.29
CA GLY A 91 5.83 -8.57 2.46
C GLY A 91 4.79 -7.50 2.83
N ILE A 92 4.60 -7.21 4.12
CA ILE A 92 3.66 -6.16 4.56
C ILE A 92 4.21 -4.77 4.20
N TRP A 93 5.52 -4.55 4.39
CA TRP A 93 6.16 -3.28 4.02
C TRP A 93 6.18 -3.04 2.51
N ALA A 94 6.45 -4.09 1.73
CA ALA A 94 6.39 -4.08 0.27
C ALA A 94 4.96 -3.82 -0.22
N THR A 95 3.94 -4.42 0.40
CA THR A 95 2.52 -4.18 0.09
C THR A 95 2.13 -2.72 0.34
N LEU A 96 2.57 -2.12 1.45
CA LEU A 96 2.39 -0.67 1.66
C LEU A 96 3.08 0.14 0.56
N GLY A 97 4.28 -0.27 0.15
CA GLY A 97 5.06 0.36 -0.91
C GLY A 97 4.38 0.33 -2.27
N VAL A 98 3.92 -0.84 -2.72
CA VAL A 98 3.31 -1.03 -4.04
C VAL A 98 2.00 -0.25 -4.16
N LEU A 99 1.16 -0.26 -3.10
CA LEU A 99 -0.07 0.51 -3.04
C LEU A 99 0.22 2.01 -2.99
N ALA A 100 1.16 2.46 -2.16
CA ALA A 100 1.51 3.89 -2.09
C ALA A 100 2.04 4.40 -3.45
N ALA A 101 2.91 3.61 -4.09
CA ALA A 101 3.44 3.91 -5.40
C ALA A 101 2.34 3.96 -6.47
N ALA A 102 1.41 3.02 -6.47
CA ALA A 102 0.24 3.05 -7.34
C ALA A 102 -0.61 4.31 -7.15
N HIS A 103 -0.85 4.73 -5.91
CA HIS A 103 -1.65 5.92 -5.62
C HIS A 103 -0.90 7.25 -5.80
N GLY A 104 0.39 7.22 -6.14
CA GLY A 104 1.21 8.42 -6.30
C GLY A 104 1.47 9.14 -4.99
N VAL A 105 1.53 8.40 -3.87
CA VAL A 105 1.69 8.94 -2.52
C VAL A 105 2.87 8.28 -1.79
N SER A 106 3.35 8.88 -0.71
CA SER A 106 4.37 8.26 0.14
C SER A 106 3.78 7.14 1.02
N ARG A 107 4.60 6.19 1.48
CA ARG A 107 4.18 5.15 2.44
C ARG A 107 3.55 5.76 3.71
N CYS A 108 4.14 6.85 4.22
CA CYS A 108 3.60 7.58 5.36
C CYS A 108 2.24 8.20 5.05
N TYR A 109 2.04 8.77 3.86
CA TYR A 109 0.73 9.32 3.48
C TYR A 109 -0.32 8.22 3.46
N LEU A 110 -0.05 7.09 2.80
CA LEU A 110 -1.00 5.98 2.73
C LEU A 110 -1.33 5.42 4.11
N PHE A 111 -0.33 5.30 4.99
CA PHE A 111 -0.55 4.89 6.37
C PHE A 111 -1.47 5.86 7.13
N ASN A 112 -1.24 7.17 7.05
CA ASN A 112 -2.11 8.16 7.69
C ASN A 112 -3.52 8.18 7.09
N TYR A 113 -3.64 7.96 5.78
CA TYR A 113 -4.94 7.80 5.13
C TYR A 113 -5.72 6.61 5.70
N MET A 114 -5.08 5.44 5.87
CA MET A 114 -5.72 4.29 6.51
C MET A 114 -6.08 4.53 7.99
N LEU A 115 -5.29 5.31 8.73
CA LEU A 115 -5.67 5.72 10.09
C LEU A 115 -6.92 6.60 10.08
N TRP A 116 -7.00 7.55 9.14
CA TRP A 116 -8.18 8.38 8.97
C TRP A 116 -9.41 7.56 8.57
N LEU A 117 -9.26 6.54 7.71
CA LEU A 117 -10.33 5.60 7.39
C LEU A 117 -10.84 4.83 8.62
N GLU A 118 -9.94 4.43 9.51
CA GLU A 118 -10.27 3.72 10.74
C GLU A 118 -11.06 4.63 11.70
N ASP A 119 -10.65 5.91 11.84
CA ASP A 119 -11.32 6.88 12.70
C ASP A 119 -12.74 7.25 12.20
N LEU A 120 -13.01 7.06 10.90
CA LEU A 120 -14.33 7.31 10.28
C LEU A 120 -15.33 6.15 10.41
N GLY A 121 -14.97 5.05 11.09
CA GLY A 121 -15.55 3.70 11.06
C GLY A 121 -17.08 3.50 11.14
N GLY A 122 -17.82 4.00 10.15
CA GLY A 122 -19.27 3.79 10.01
C GLY A 122 -19.80 3.81 8.57
N LYS A 123 -19.23 4.61 7.67
CA LYS A 123 -19.67 4.69 6.25
C LYS A 123 -18.83 3.88 5.27
N GLU A 124 -17.54 3.68 5.54
CA GLU A 124 -16.65 2.93 4.64
C GLU A 124 -16.58 1.43 4.94
N ASP A 125 -17.14 1.01 6.08
CA ASP A 125 -17.26 -0.39 6.47
C ASP A 125 -18.12 -1.19 5.48
N PHE A 126 -19.03 -0.56 4.72
CA PHE A 126 -19.84 -1.24 3.71
C PHE A 126 -18.98 -1.82 2.59
N PHE A 127 -18.03 -1.05 2.05
CA PHE A 127 -17.12 -1.53 0.99
C PHE A 127 -16.15 -2.58 1.51
N VAL A 128 -15.65 -2.41 2.74
CA VAL A 128 -14.79 -3.42 3.39
C VAL A 128 -15.57 -4.72 3.61
N LYS A 129 -16.84 -4.65 4.03
CA LYS A 129 -17.71 -5.82 4.22
C LYS A 129 -18.16 -6.45 2.92
N SER A 130 -18.25 -5.71 1.81
CA SER A 130 -18.63 -6.26 0.51
C SER A 130 -17.45 -6.88 -0.27
N LEU A 131 -16.22 -6.37 -0.08
CA LEU A 131 -15.03 -6.81 -0.82
C LEU A 131 -14.25 -7.95 -0.15
N ASN A 132 -14.53 -8.24 1.12
CA ASN A 132 -13.82 -9.26 1.90
C ASN A 132 -14.46 -10.66 2.00
N PRO A 133 -15.77 -10.88 1.81
CA PRO A 133 -16.35 -12.22 1.83
C PRO A 133 -15.81 -13.10 0.69
N GLY A 134 -15.43 -14.33 1.00
CA GLY A 134 -15.08 -15.36 0.00
C GLY A 134 -13.75 -15.19 -0.74
N VAL A 135 -12.94 -14.17 -0.42
CA VAL A 135 -11.64 -13.90 -1.09
C VAL A 135 -10.54 -13.60 -0.08
N PRO A 136 -9.27 -13.99 -0.35
CA PRO A 136 -8.15 -13.76 0.56
C PRO A 136 -8.03 -12.29 0.98
N SER A 137 -7.60 -12.02 2.22
CA SER A 137 -7.46 -10.65 2.73
C SER A 137 -6.48 -9.78 1.92
N PHE A 138 -5.50 -10.42 1.29
CA PHE A 138 -4.54 -9.79 0.38
C PHE A 138 -4.63 -10.44 -0.99
N HIS A 139 -4.33 -9.66 -2.03
CA HIS A 139 -4.00 -10.24 -3.32
C HIS A 139 -2.68 -11.05 -3.19
N TRP A 140 -2.59 -12.17 -3.90
CA TRP A 140 -1.39 -13.01 -3.99
C TRP A 140 -0.24 -12.28 -4.64
N THR A 141 -0.53 -11.55 -5.72
CA THR A 141 0.47 -10.82 -6.49
C THR A 141 0.06 -9.37 -6.62
N TYR A 142 1.02 -8.47 -6.47
CA TYR A 142 0.90 -7.06 -6.83
C TYR A 142 2.00 -6.69 -7.81
N LYS A 143 1.64 -6.01 -8.90
CA LYS A 143 2.58 -5.44 -9.87
C LYS A 143 2.29 -3.95 -9.99
N MET A 144 3.27 -3.12 -9.66
CA MET A 144 3.24 -1.70 -9.99
C MET A 144 4.09 -1.50 -11.24
N ILE A 145 3.46 -1.02 -12.31
CA ILE A 145 4.14 -0.70 -13.56
C ILE A 145 4.29 0.81 -13.64
N TRP A 146 5.53 1.29 -13.73
CA TRP A 146 5.83 2.68 -14.02
C TRP A 146 6.34 2.81 -15.45
N LYS A 147 5.55 3.45 -16.31
CA LYS A 147 5.91 3.64 -17.72
C LYS A 147 6.26 5.10 -17.97
N ILE A 148 7.45 5.33 -18.53
CA ILE A 148 7.92 6.64 -18.99
C ILE A 148 8.12 6.53 -20.50
N ASN A 149 7.18 7.06 -21.27
CA ASN A 149 7.27 7.12 -22.73
C ASN A 149 7.74 8.50 -23.17
N ARG A 150 9.05 8.64 -23.45
CA ARG A 150 9.63 9.92 -23.88
C ARG A 150 9.20 10.33 -25.28
N ARG A 151 8.92 9.36 -26.17
CA ARG A 151 8.43 9.63 -27.54
C ARG A 151 7.04 10.26 -27.53
N GLN A 152 6.17 9.80 -26.63
CA GLN A 152 4.81 10.33 -26.46
C GLN A 152 4.73 11.41 -25.37
N ASN A 153 5.85 11.79 -24.75
CA ASN A 153 5.89 12.68 -23.58
C ASN A 153 4.88 12.29 -22.47
N LEU A 154 4.74 10.99 -22.21
CA LEU A 154 3.74 10.46 -21.29
C LEU A 154 4.38 9.69 -20.15
N ILE A 155 3.84 9.89 -18.95
CA ILE A 155 4.16 9.09 -17.76
C ILE A 155 2.88 8.45 -17.22
N SER A 156 2.92 7.15 -16.97
CA SER A 156 1.80 6.44 -16.36
C SER A 156 2.26 5.50 -15.25
N ARG A 157 1.37 5.30 -14.28
CA ARG A 157 1.52 4.29 -13.24
C ARG A 157 0.35 3.35 -13.38
N GLU A 158 0.54 2.06 -13.20
CA GLU A 158 -0.53 1.06 -13.24
C GLU A 158 -0.34 0.09 -12.08
N LEU A 159 -1.46 -0.32 -11.48
CA LEU A 159 -1.46 -1.36 -10.47
C LEU A 159 -2.25 -2.55 -11.01
N GLN A 160 -1.58 -3.69 -11.09
CA GLN A 160 -2.20 -4.97 -11.41
C GLN A 160 -2.08 -5.86 -10.17
N PHE A 161 -3.09 -6.68 -9.91
CA PHE A 161 -3.09 -7.59 -8.78
C PHE A 161 -3.93 -8.83 -9.05
N GLU A 162 -3.57 -9.93 -8.41
CA GLU A 162 -4.22 -11.25 -8.57
C GLU A 162 -4.43 -11.89 -7.19
N PRO A 163 -5.60 -12.52 -6.90
CA PRO A 163 -6.80 -12.53 -7.73
C PRO A 163 -7.41 -11.12 -7.79
N ASN A 164 -8.03 -10.76 -8.91
CA ASN A 164 -8.76 -9.51 -9.04
C ASN A 164 -10.23 -9.75 -8.63
N PRO A 165 -10.69 -9.29 -7.45
CA PRO A 165 -12.05 -9.52 -6.97
C PRO A 165 -13.10 -8.73 -7.78
N MET A 166 -12.68 -7.85 -8.69
CA MET A 166 -13.56 -7.01 -9.52
C MET A 166 -13.81 -7.62 -10.91
N THR A 167 -13.44 -8.88 -11.16
CA THR A 167 -13.76 -9.56 -12.42
C THR A 167 -15.09 -10.32 -12.29
N ASN A 168 -16.02 -10.14 -13.25
CA ASN A 168 -17.23 -10.96 -13.40
C ASN A 168 -16.97 -12.47 -13.61
N LYS A 169 -15.70 -12.87 -13.73
CA LYS A 169 -15.25 -14.25 -13.71
C LYS A 169 -14.89 -14.58 -12.27
N TYR A 170 -15.82 -15.16 -11.52
CA TYR A 170 -15.51 -15.80 -10.24
C TYR A 170 -14.49 -16.91 -10.51
N PRO A 171 -13.26 -16.87 -9.97
CA PRO A 171 -12.29 -17.96 -10.15
C PRO A 171 -12.48 -19.08 -9.11
N TYR A 172 -13.49 -18.98 -8.25
CA TYR A 172 -13.82 -20.00 -7.27
C TYR A 172 -15.25 -20.44 -7.54
N ASP A 173 -15.39 -21.54 -8.28
CA ASP A 173 -16.62 -22.32 -8.24
C ASP A 173 -16.87 -22.68 -6.78
N LEU A 174 -17.89 -22.05 -6.19
CA LEU A 174 -18.45 -22.48 -4.92
C LEU A 174 -19.18 -23.80 -5.19
N THR A 175 -18.44 -24.90 -5.22
CA THR A 175 -19.05 -26.23 -5.14
C THR A 175 -19.64 -26.37 -3.74
N SER A 176 -20.96 -26.28 -3.70
CA SER A 176 -21.86 -26.68 -2.60
C SER A 176 -21.60 -28.10 -2.12
#